data_AF-A0A2E7TA11-F1
#
_entry.id   AF-A0A2E7TA11-F1
#
_cell.length_a   1.000
_cell.length_b   1.000
_cell.length_c   1.000
_cell.angle_alpha   90.00
_cell.angle_beta   90.00
_cell.angle_gamma   90.00
#
_symmetry.space_group_name_H-M   'P 1'
#
loop_
_entity.id
_entity.type
_entity.pdbx_description
1 polymer ?
#
loop_
_entity_poly.entity_id
_entity_poly.type
_entity_poly.pdbx_seq_one_letter_code
_entity_poly.pdbx_strand_id
1 'polypeptide(L)'
;MNELLHTLDQISKYKQQDKTANKSAIENYATRQLKLEKRRSVYKGKGFALRFSEVRGKTKGFSNVVLSLSALLEYDSFPFVVCVIRDNGTDFLLANTTFLKKISHSSHRLRVDNIKGSFLGHDIITTYNDLQNIKSNIPQLFALHSKINLQQNIKRLVEATTSIKAIGNIFEPTPLQIRNILQAPSLFVSTLQSDEYRALEKDFLK
;
A
#
# COMPACT_ATOMS: atom_id res chain seq x y z
N MET A 1 19.55 -11.12 -10.26
CA MET A 1 19.81 -10.64 -8.89
C MET A 1 20.79 -9.45 -8.87
N ASN A 2 22.00 -9.57 -9.45
CA ASN A 2 22.98 -8.47 -9.45
C ASN A 2 22.44 -7.16 -10.06
N GLU A 3 21.73 -7.25 -11.20
CA GLU A 3 21.13 -6.08 -11.85
C GLU A 3 20.06 -5.39 -10.98
N LEU A 4 19.26 -6.18 -10.24
CA LEU A 4 18.30 -5.64 -9.28
C LEU A 4 19.03 -4.86 -8.19
N LEU A 5 20.00 -5.46 -7.50
CA LEU A 5 20.70 -4.81 -6.40
C LEU A 5 21.39 -3.53 -6.85
N HIS A 6 22.06 -3.56 -8.01
CA HIS A 6 22.66 -2.38 -8.63
C HIS A 6 21.61 -1.28 -8.90
N THR A 7 20.44 -1.65 -9.44
CA THR A 7 19.34 -0.72 -9.69
C THR A 7 18.85 -0.07 -8.39
N LEU A 8 18.68 -0.85 -7.32
CA LEU A 8 18.27 -0.33 -6.01
C LEU A 8 19.31 0.63 -5.43
N ASP A 9 20.60 0.31 -5.57
CA ASP A 9 21.70 1.17 -5.14
C ASP A 9 21.72 2.51 -5.89
N GLN A 10 21.51 2.50 -7.22
CA GLN A 10 21.42 3.73 -8.01
C GLN A 10 20.24 4.60 -7.57
N ILE A 11 19.08 4.00 -7.30
CA ILE A 11 17.89 4.73 -6.80
C ILE A 11 18.17 5.36 -5.43
N SER A 12 18.77 4.61 -4.50
CA SER A 12 19.16 5.15 -3.20
C SER A 12 20.16 6.29 -3.33
N LYS A 13 21.18 6.13 -4.17
CA LYS A 13 22.19 7.15 -4.42
C LYS A 13 21.57 8.42 -5.00
N TYR A 14 20.66 8.29 -5.96
CA TYR A 14 19.94 9.43 -6.54
C TYR A 14 19.13 10.18 -5.46
N LYS A 15 18.38 9.48 -4.61
CA LYS A 15 17.63 10.11 -3.49
C LYS A 15 18.55 10.73 -2.42
N GLN A 16 19.74 10.19 -2.22
CA GLN A 16 20.73 10.78 -1.30
C GLN A 16 21.34 12.07 -1.86
N GLN A 17 21.58 12.13 -3.17
CA GLN A 17 22.08 13.31 -3.88
C GLN A 17 21.04 14.42 -3.93
N ASP A 18 19.78 14.07 -4.17
CA ASP A 18 18.65 15.00 -4.13
C ASP A 18 17.61 14.52 -3.12
N LYS A 19 17.71 15.03 -1.89
CA LYS A 19 16.75 14.72 -0.82
C LYS A 19 15.33 15.22 -1.10
N THR A 20 15.16 16.18 -2.01
CA THR A 20 13.85 16.70 -2.41
C THR A 20 13.17 15.86 -3.49
N ALA A 21 13.90 14.93 -4.11
CA ALA A 21 13.39 14.05 -5.15
C ALA A 21 12.16 13.26 -4.65
N ASN A 22 11.01 13.60 -5.21
CA ASN A 22 9.74 12.95 -4.93
C ASN A 22 9.56 11.70 -5.81
N LYS A 23 8.44 11.00 -5.65
CA LYS A 23 8.11 9.81 -6.45
C LYS A 23 8.22 10.02 -7.96
N SER A 24 7.71 11.13 -8.49
CA SER A 24 7.75 11.40 -9.92
C SER A 24 9.19 11.56 -10.42
N ALA A 25 10.04 12.26 -9.65
CA ALA A 25 11.46 12.40 -9.97
C ALA A 25 12.18 11.04 -10.03
N ILE A 26 11.93 10.17 -9.04
CA ILE A 26 12.53 8.82 -8.99
C ILE A 26 12.00 7.93 -10.13
N GLU A 27 10.71 7.99 -10.45
CA GLU A 27 10.13 7.26 -11.59
C GLU A 27 10.73 7.72 -12.93
N ASN A 28 10.96 9.02 -13.09
CA ASN A 28 11.62 9.58 -14.28
C ASN A 28 13.09 9.17 -14.36
N TYR A 29 13.81 9.18 -13.24
CA TYR A 29 15.19 8.69 -13.16
C TYR A 29 15.26 7.20 -13.54
N ALA A 30 14.38 6.37 -12.98
CA ALA A 30 14.34 4.94 -13.23
C ALA A 30 14.05 4.61 -14.71
N THR A 31 13.16 5.37 -15.36
CA THR A 31 12.83 5.15 -16.78
C THR A 31 13.88 5.70 -17.74
N ARG A 32 14.43 6.89 -17.48
CA ARG A 32 15.38 7.54 -18.40
C ARG A 32 16.82 7.08 -18.23
N GLN A 33 17.27 6.95 -16.98
CA GLN A 33 18.66 6.65 -16.66
C GLN A 33 18.88 5.15 -16.51
N LEU A 34 17.99 4.47 -15.78
CA LEU A 34 18.09 3.02 -15.56
C LEU A 34 17.36 2.19 -16.63
N LYS A 35 16.70 2.86 -17.59
CA LYS A 35 16.01 2.25 -18.73
C LYS A 35 14.96 1.19 -18.34
N LEU A 36 14.33 1.35 -17.17
CA LEU A 36 13.25 0.45 -16.74
C LEU A 36 12.01 0.66 -17.62
N GLU A 37 11.40 -0.44 -18.03
CA GLU A 37 10.20 -0.42 -18.85
C GLU A 37 8.96 -0.21 -17.98
N LYS A 38 8.25 0.91 -18.17
CA LYS A 38 7.00 1.18 -17.45
C LYS A 38 5.84 0.39 -18.06
N ARG A 39 5.17 -0.40 -17.22
CA ARG A 39 3.91 -1.12 -17.50
C ARG A 39 2.88 -0.69 -16.46
N ARG A 40 1.99 0.22 -16.85
CA ARG A 40 1.04 0.89 -15.92
C ARG A 40 1.80 1.53 -14.75
N SER A 41 1.69 0.97 -13.54
CA SER A 41 2.34 1.45 -12.32
C SER A 41 3.56 0.62 -11.89
N VAL A 42 3.92 -0.42 -12.66
CA VAL A 42 5.07 -1.31 -12.42
C VAL A 42 6.19 -0.97 -13.39
N TYR A 43 7.43 -1.04 -12.92
CA TYR A 43 8.65 -0.71 -13.68
C TYR A 43 9.52 -1.97 -13.78
N LYS A 44 9.64 -2.52 -14.98
CA LYS A 44 10.29 -3.80 -15.24
C LYS A 44 11.76 -3.59 -15.65
N GLY A 45 12.65 -4.35 -15.00
CA GLY A 45 14.03 -4.52 -15.43
C GLY A 45 14.30 -5.95 -15.89
N LYS A 46 15.57 -6.33 -16.09
CA LYS A 46 15.90 -7.69 -16.50
C LYS A 46 15.78 -8.67 -15.32
N GLY A 47 14.67 -9.40 -15.29
CA GLY A 47 14.42 -10.42 -14.27
C GLY A 47 14.08 -9.86 -12.89
N PHE A 48 13.48 -8.67 -12.84
CA PHE A 48 12.86 -8.10 -11.63
C PHE A 48 11.80 -7.06 -12.02
N ALA A 49 10.96 -6.69 -11.05
CA ALA A 49 10.02 -5.57 -11.20
C ALA A 49 10.00 -4.69 -9.95
N LEU A 50 9.78 -3.40 -10.16
CA LEU A 50 9.71 -2.39 -9.11
C LEU A 50 8.34 -1.73 -9.07
N ARG A 51 7.90 -1.38 -7.87
CA ARG A 51 6.74 -0.51 -7.63
C ARG A 51 7.15 0.63 -6.71
N PHE A 52 6.97 1.87 -7.16
CA PHE A 52 7.29 3.06 -6.37
C PHE A 52 6.10 3.53 -5.53
N SER A 53 6.32 3.70 -4.24
CA SER A 53 5.37 4.24 -3.29
C SER A 53 6.01 5.38 -2.50
N GLU A 54 5.25 6.44 -2.24
CA GLU A 54 5.73 7.59 -1.46
C GLU A 54 5.04 7.60 -0.10
N VAL A 55 5.82 7.77 0.96
CA VAL A 55 5.32 8.03 2.31
C VAL A 55 5.85 9.39 2.73
N ARG A 56 4.93 10.30 3.09
CA ARG A 56 5.24 11.68 3.45
C ARG A 56 5.19 11.87 4.96
N GLY A 57 6.07 12.73 5.47
CA GLY A 57 6.10 13.12 6.86
C GLY A 57 6.81 12.11 7.77
N LYS A 58 6.76 12.36 9.08
CA LYS A 58 7.51 11.60 10.10
C LYS A 58 6.93 10.21 10.40
N THR A 59 5.89 9.77 9.68
CA THR A 59 5.24 8.48 9.96
C THR A 59 6.12 7.32 9.50
N LYS A 60 6.36 6.37 10.40
CA LYS A 60 7.04 5.12 10.05
C LYS A 60 6.17 4.19 9.21
N GLY A 61 4.84 4.33 9.33
CA GLY A 61 3.86 3.48 8.68
C GLY A 61 3.84 3.62 7.16
N PHE A 62 3.66 2.50 6.47
CA PHE A 62 3.46 2.44 5.02
C PHE A 62 2.12 1.73 4.77
N SER A 63 1.04 2.46 4.50
CA SER A 63 -0.32 1.89 4.37
C SER A 63 -0.96 2.11 3.01
N ASN A 64 -0.26 2.75 2.06
CA ASN A 64 -0.80 3.02 0.74
C ASN A 64 -1.12 1.74 -0.01
N VAL A 65 -2.14 1.79 -0.88
CA VAL A 65 -2.42 0.74 -1.86
C VAL A 65 -1.22 0.59 -2.79
N VAL A 66 -0.68 -0.62 -2.88
CA VAL A 66 0.52 -0.90 -3.67
C VAL A 66 0.13 -1.36 -5.07
N LEU A 67 -0.59 -2.49 -5.16
CA LEU A 67 -1.02 -3.11 -6.41
C LEU A 67 -2.17 -4.11 -6.15
N SER A 68 -2.92 -4.49 -7.20
CA SER A 68 -3.84 -5.63 -7.14
C SER A 68 -3.07 -6.95 -7.06
N LEU A 69 -3.67 -7.98 -6.45
CA LEU A 69 -3.08 -9.32 -6.43
C LEU A 69 -2.95 -9.87 -7.86
N SER A 70 -3.96 -9.70 -8.70
CA SER A 70 -3.93 -10.16 -10.10
C SER A 70 -2.75 -9.59 -10.89
N ALA A 71 -2.44 -8.31 -10.72
CA ALA A 71 -1.32 -7.68 -11.40
C ALA A 71 0.03 -8.13 -10.80
N LEU A 72 0.10 -8.41 -9.49
CA LEU A 72 1.31 -8.97 -8.87
C LEU A 72 1.66 -10.36 -9.43
N LEU A 73 0.64 -11.20 -9.69
CA LEU A 73 0.86 -12.57 -10.18
C LEU A 73 1.61 -12.64 -11.52
N GLU A 74 1.49 -11.60 -12.36
CA GLU A 74 2.27 -11.49 -13.60
C GLU A 74 3.79 -11.39 -13.35
N TYR A 75 4.20 -10.98 -12.16
CA TYR A 75 5.59 -10.73 -11.79
C TYR A 75 6.09 -11.66 -10.67
N ASP A 76 5.25 -12.58 -10.15
CA ASP A 76 5.61 -13.35 -8.95
C ASP A 76 6.77 -14.33 -9.18
N SER A 77 7.05 -14.70 -10.44
CA SER A 77 8.16 -15.58 -10.81
C SER A 77 9.56 -14.95 -10.69
N PHE A 78 9.66 -13.66 -10.40
CA PHE A 78 10.92 -12.94 -10.21
C PHE A 78 10.78 -11.91 -9.08
N PRO A 79 11.88 -11.32 -8.56
CA PRO A 79 11.77 -10.40 -7.43
C PRO A 79 10.89 -9.20 -7.78
N PHE A 80 9.80 -9.05 -7.01
CA PHE A 80 8.93 -7.89 -7.09
C PHE A 80 9.18 -7.01 -5.86
N VAL A 81 9.83 -5.86 -6.06
CA VAL A 81 10.29 -5.00 -4.96
C VAL A 81 9.49 -3.70 -4.93
N VAL A 82 8.98 -3.36 -3.75
CA VAL A 82 8.38 -2.06 -3.50
C VAL A 82 9.47 -1.12 -2.99
N CYS A 83 9.73 -0.07 -3.77
CA CYS A 83 10.60 1.03 -3.37
C CYS A 83 9.75 2.07 -2.63
N VAL A 84 9.94 2.16 -1.31
CA VAL A 84 9.26 3.13 -0.45
C VAL A 84 10.13 4.37 -0.34
N ILE A 85 9.67 5.44 -0.96
CA ILE A 85 10.33 6.75 -0.99
C ILE A 85 9.88 7.53 0.24
N ARG A 86 10.85 8.02 1.01
CA ARG A 86 10.66 8.83 2.21
C ARG A 86 11.44 10.13 2.09
N ASP A 87 11.18 11.07 2.99
CA ASP A 87 11.89 12.35 3.04
C ASP A 87 13.42 12.15 3.16
N ASN A 88 13.86 11.20 3.99
CA ASN A 88 15.27 10.97 4.28
C ASN A 88 15.93 9.80 3.53
N GLY A 89 15.24 9.18 2.57
CA GLY A 89 15.82 8.05 1.83
C GLY A 89 14.81 7.13 1.16
N THR A 90 15.23 5.88 0.97
CA THR A 90 14.44 4.83 0.32
C THR A 90 14.54 3.51 1.09
N ASP A 91 13.41 2.87 1.35
CA ASP A 91 13.37 1.47 1.81
C ASP A 91 12.98 0.56 0.64
N PHE A 92 13.41 -0.70 0.70
CA PHE A 92 13.10 -1.71 -0.30
C PHE A 92 12.53 -2.95 0.38
N LEU A 93 11.30 -3.31 -0.01
CA LEU A 93 10.59 -4.47 0.52
C LEU A 93 10.29 -5.44 -0.62
N LEU A 94 10.65 -6.70 -0.47
CA LEU A 94 10.22 -7.77 -1.37
C LEU A 94 8.73 -8.06 -1.11
N ALA A 95 7.91 -8.01 -2.15
CA ALA A 95 6.45 -8.08 -2.04
C ALA A 95 5.83 -9.17 -2.92
N ASN A 96 6.62 -10.15 -3.36
CA ASN A 96 6.11 -11.41 -3.91
C ASN A 96 5.08 -12.05 -2.95
N THR A 97 4.22 -12.92 -3.46
CA THR A 97 3.06 -13.48 -2.74
C THR A 97 3.42 -14.13 -1.41
N THR A 98 4.61 -14.74 -1.26
CA THR A 98 5.13 -15.27 0.01
C THR A 98 5.20 -14.20 1.11
N PHE A 99 5.54 -12.96 0.74
CA PHE A 99 5.79 -11.86 1.66
C PHE A 99 4.57 -10.97 1.90
N LEU A 100 3.37 -11.44 1.56
CA LEU A 100 2.12 -10.77 1.85
C LEU A 100 1.39 -11.43 3.02
N LYS A 101 0.91 -10.64 3.98
CA LYS A 101 0.12 -11.10 5.13
C LYS A 101 -1.31 -11.44 4.72
N LYS A 102 -1.93 -10.56 3.94
CA LYS A 102 -3.33 -10.63 3.49
C LYS A 102 -3.54 -9.75 2.25
N ILE A 103 -4.73 -9.82 1.67
CA ILE A 103 -5.23 -8.91 0.64
C ILE A 103 -6.32 -8.02 1.25
N SER A 104 -6.24 -6.72 1.00
CA SER A 104 -7.07 -5.66 1.55
C SER A 104 -7.96 -4.99 0.50
N HIS A 105 -9.15 -4.56 0.91
CA HIS A 105 -10.13 -3.79 0.12
C HIS A 105 -10.72 -4.55 -1.10
N SER A 106 -12.05 -4.50 -1.28
CA SER A 106 -12.83 -5.17 -2.34
C SER A 106 -12.79 -6.71 -2.38
N SER A 107 -12.15 -7.35 -1.38
CA SER A 107 -12.02 -8.80 -1.27
C SER A 107 -13.29 -9.52 -0.79
N HIS A 108 -14.47 -8.87 -0.76
CA HIS A 108 -15.75 -9.50 -0.39
C HIS A 108 -16.10 -10.76 -1.21
N ARG A 109 -15.36 -11.02 -2.30
CA ARG A 109 -15.41 -12.27 -3.08
C ARG A 109 -14.02 -12.80 -3.46
N LEU A 110 -12.97 -12.50 -2.71
CA LEU A 110 -11.64 -13.07 -3.00
C LEU A 110 -11.72 -14.58 -2.83
N ARG A 111 -11.51 -15.29 -3.93
CA ARG A 111 -11.49 -16.75 -4.01
C ARG A 111 -10.34 -17.15 -4.91
N VAL A 112 -9.93 -18.41 -4.85
CA VAL A 112 -8.86 -18.95 -5.71
C VAL A 112 -9.22 -18.79 -7.20
N ASP A 113 -10.52 -18.85 -7.54
CA ASP A 113 -11.10 -18.65 -8.86
C ASP A 113 -11.50 -17.19 -9.17
N ASN A 114 -11.45 -16.28 -8.20
CA ASN A 114 -11.79 -14.86 -8.36
C ASN A 114 -10.82 -13.96 -7.59
N ILE A 115 -9.68 -13.68 -8.22
CA ILE A 115 -8.58 -12.91 -7.64
C ILE A 115 -8.88 -11.40 -7.78
N LYS A 116 -9.76 -10.88 -6.91
CA LYS A 116 -10.07 -9.45 -6.79
C LYS A 116 -9.67 -8.93 -5.42
N GLY A 117 -8.76 -7.96 -5.42
CA GLY A 117 -8.30 -7.29 -4.21
C GLY A 117 -6.90 -6.70 -4.40
N SER A 118 -6.54 -5.77 -3.52
CA SER A 118 -5.24 -5.10 -3.53
C SER A 118 -4.49 -5.40 -2.24
N PHE A 119 -3.18 -5.20 -2.21
CA PHE A 119 -2.45 -5.23 -0.94
C PHE A 119 -1.97 -3.84 -0.59
N LEU A 120 -1.96 -3.55 0.71
CA LEU A 120 -1.45 -2.31 1.26
C LEU A 120 0.01 -2.49 1.65
N GLY A 121 0.72 -1.37 1.83
CA GLY A 121 2.12 -1.40 2.25
C GLY A 121 2.35 -2.17 3.55
N HIS A 122 1.41 -2.10 4.50
CA HIS A 122 1.54 -2.73 5.82
C HIS A 122 1.23 -4.23 5.79
N ASP A 123 0.60 -4.68 4.70
CA ASP A 123 0.36 -6.08 4.43
C ASP A 123 1.65 -6.78 3.96
N ILE A 124 2.70 -6.03 3.59
CA ILE A 124 4.00 -6.62 3.28
C ILE A 124 4.68 -7.04 4.60
N ILE A 125 5.17 -8.27 4.65
CA ILE A 125 5.88 -8.86 5.78
C ILE A 125 7.24 -8.17 5.95
N THR A 126 7.52 -7.64 7.14
CA THR A 126 8.78 -6.95 7.47
C THR A 126 9.87 -7.89 7.97
N THR A 127 9.50 -9.07 8.46
CA THR A 127 10.42 -10.13 8.93
C THR A 127 9.84 -11.50 8.57
N TYR A 128 10.60 -12.35 7.91
CA TYR A 128 10.20 -13.69 7.48
C TYR A 128 11.28 -14.71 7.88
N ASN A 129 10.94 -15.71 8.70
CA ASN A 129 11.90 -16.68 9.26
C ASN A 129 13.17 -16.00 9.82
N ASP A 130 12.97 -15.03 10.72
CA ASP A 130 14.01 -14.20 11.35
C ASP A 130 14.85 -13.33 10.41
N LEU A 131 14.60 -13.37 9.10
CA LEU A 131 15.21 -12.49 8.12
C LEU A 131 14.37 -11.23 7.95
N GLN A 132 14.99 -10.08 8.16
CA GLN A 132 14.37 -8.79 7.86
C GLN A 132 14.15 -8.63 6.35
N ASN A 133 12.98 -8.14 5.96
CA ASN A 133 12.65 -7.80 4.59
C ASN A 133 13.23 -6.44 4.22
N ILE A 134 14.53 -6.45 3.95
CA ILE A 134 15.34 -5.28 3.59
C ILE A 134 16.23 -5.62 2.40
N LYS A 135 16.76 -4.58 1.73
CA LYS A 135 17.60 -4.70 0.53
C LYS A 135 18.67 -5.80 0.61
N SER A 136 19.44 -5.85 1.70
CA SER A 136 20.55 -6.79 1.87
C SER A 136 20.10 -8.26 1.86
N ASN A 137 18.88 -8.53 2.28
CA ASN A 137 18.35 -9.88 2.44
C ASN A 137 17.48 -10.33 1.24
N ILE A 138 17.19 -9.43 0.29
CA ILE A 138 16.38 -9.74 -0.90
C ILE A 138 16.84 -11.01 -1.63
N PRO A 139 18.15 -11.26 -1.86
CA PRO A 139 18.58 -12.49 -2.53
C PRO A 139 18.16 -13.76 -1.79
N GLN A 140 18.35 -13.77 -0.46
CA GLN A 140 18.02 -14.92 0.38
C GLN A 140 16.50 -15.09 0.51
N LEU A 141 15.75 -14.00 0.70
CA LEU A 141 14.30 -14.01 0.76
C LEU A 141 13.71 -14.53 -0.56
N PHE A 142 14.19 -14.05 -1.70
CA PHE A 142 13.70 -14.51 -3.00
C PHE A 142 14.02 -15.99 -3.26
N ALA A 143 15.17 -16.49 -2.77
CA ALA A 143 15.50 -17.91 -2.82
C ALA A 143 14.53 -18.77 -1.98
N LEU A 144 14.03 -18.26 -0.84
CA LEU A 144 12.97 -18.92 -0.06
C LEU A 144 11.64 -18.91 -0.82
N HIS A 145 11.27 -17.77 -1.40
CA HIS A 145 10.06 -17.65 -2.20
C HIS A 145 10.05 -18.61 -3.40
N SER A 146 11.18 -18.76 -4.09
CA SER A 146 11.32 -19.64 -5.27
C SER A 146 11.09 -21.13 -4.97
N LYS A 147 11.14 -21.54 -3.69
CA LYS A 147 10.87 -22.91 -3.23
C LYS A 147 9.40 -23.17 -2.92
N ILE A 148 8.57 -22.12 -2.86
CA ILE A 148 7.16 -22.21 -2.47
C ILE A 148 6.29 -22.21 -3.73
N ASN A 149 5.30 -23.10 -3.77
CA ASN A 149 4.37 -23.14 -4.88
C ASN A 149 3.43 -21.93 -4.84
N LEU A 150 3.27 -21.24 -5.98
CA LEU A 150 2.41 -20.07 -6.10
C LEU A 150 0.96 -20.33 -5.66
N GLN A 151 0.37 -21.48 -6.00
CA GLN A 151 -1.00 -21.82 -5.62
C GLN A 151 -1.15 -21.98 -4.11
N GLN A 152 -0.13 -22.49 -3.42
CA GLN A 152 -0.12 -22.56 -1.97
C GLN A 152 -0.12 -21.16 -1.35
N ASN A 153 0.67 -20.22 -1.90
CA ASN A 153 0.66 -18.83 -1.46
C ASN A 153 -0.71 -18.17 -1.68
N ILE A 154 -1.34 -18.39 -2.83
CA ILE A 154 -2.67 -17.85 -3.14
C ILE A 154 -3.68 -18.39 -2.13
N LYS A 155 -3.71 -19.70 -1.89
CA LYS A 155 -4.62 -20.33 -0.90
C LYS A 155 -4.44 -19.72 0.49
N ARG A 156 -3.19 -19.59 0.96
CA ARG A 156 -2.85 -18.96 2.23
C ARG A 156 -3.35 -17.51 2.31
N LEU A 157 -3.20 -16.73 1.24
CA LEU A 157 -3.64 -15.33 1.20
C LEU A 157 -5.16 -15.21 1.21
N VAL A 158 -5.86 -16.10 0.50
CA VAL A 158 -7.32 -16.19 0.54
C VAL A 158 -7.79 -16.51 1.95
N GLU A 159 -7.26 -17.57 2.56
CA GLU A 159 -7.61 -18.00 3.93
C GLU A 159 -7.37 -16.89 4.96
N ALA A 160 -6.21 -16.23 4.90
CA ALA A 160 -5.87 -15.11 5.79
C ALA A 160 -6.82 -13.91 5.61
N THR A 161 -7.29 -13.67 4.38
CA THR A 161 -8.23 -12.59 4.06
C THR A 161 -9.67 -12.93 4.47
N THR A 162 -10.11 -14.17 4.26
CA THR A 162 -11.44 -14.65 4.66
C THR A 162 -11.58 -14.76 6.18
N SER A 163 -10.48 -15.04 6.89
CA SER A 163 -10.45 -15.09 8.36
C SER A 163 -10.56 -13.71 9.03
N ILE A 164 -10.56 -12.62 8.26
CA ILE A 164 -10.79 -11.26 8.78
C ILE A 164 -12.25 -11.15 9.19
N LYS A 165 -12.52 -11.39 10.48
CA LYS A 165 -13.78 -11.01 11.11
C LYS A 165 -13.75 -9.50 11.38
N ALA A 166 -14.86 -8.82 11.12
CA ALA A 166 -15.04 -7.45 11.58
C ALA A 166 -14.96 -7.45 13.12
N ILE A 167 -13.89 -6.86 13.67
CA ILE A 167 -13.84 -6.53 15.10
C ILE A 167 -14.35 -5.10 15.19
N GLY A 168 -15.67 -4.97 15.26
CA GLY A 168 -16.31 -3.73 15.66
C GLY A 168 -17.07 -4.03 16.93
N ASN A 169 -16.80 -3.31 18.02
CA ASN A 169 -17.84 -3.14 19.02
C ASN A 169 -19.04 -2.59 18.27
N ILE A 170 -20.18 -3.30 18.34
CA ILE A 170 -21.43 -2.74 17.86
C ILE A 170 -21.57 -1.42 18.61
N PHE A 171 -21.71 -0.31 17.88
CA PHE A 171 -21.93 0.97 18.51
C PHE A 171 -23.29 0.89 19.20
N GLU A 172 -23.27 0.79 20.53
CA GLU A 172 -24.46 0.87 21.37
C GLU A 172 -24.58 2.30 21.88
N PRO A 173 -25.35 3.17 21.20
CA PRO A 173 -25.51 4.54 21.64
C PRO A 173 -26.18 4.56 23.02
N THR A 174 -25.67 5.41 23.91
CA THR A 174 -26.35 5.73 25.17
C THR A 174 -27.72 6.39 24.88
N PRO A 175 -28.67 6.38 25.84
CA PRO A 175 -29.97 7.03 25.66
C PRO A 175 -29.86 8.51 25.24
N LEU A 176 -28.84 9.22 25.72
CA LEU A 176 -28.56 10.60 25.32
C LEU A 176 -28.10 10.69 23.86
N GLN A 177 -27.23 9.78 23.41
CA GLN A 177 -26.78 9.72 22.02
C GLN A 177 -27.92 9.34 21.07
N ILE A 178 -28.79 8.41 21.45
CA ILE A 178 -30.00 8.08 20.68
C ILE A 178 -30.87 9.32 20.51
N ARG A 179 -31.14 10.04 21.61
CA ARG A 179 -31.90 11.29 21.57
C ARG A 179 -31.26 12.30 20.62
N ASN A 180 -29.95 12.50 20.71
CA ASN A 180 -29.23 13.44 19.85
C ASN A 180 -29.27 13.04 18.37
N ILE A 181 -29.11 11.74 18.07
CA ILE A 181 -29.20 11.22 16.70
C ILE A 181 -30.60 11.45 16.14
N LEU A 182 -31.65 11.18 16.91
CA LEU A 182 -33.03 11.35 16.48
C LEU A 182 -33.46 12.82 16.40
N GLN A 183 -32.87 13.69 17.21
CA GLN A 183 -33.14 15.13 17.19
C GLN A 183 -32.33 15.89 16.12
N ALA A 184 -31.30 15.28 15.54
CA ALA A 184 -30.43 15.94 14.57
C ALA A 184 -31.16 16.57 13.37
N PRO A 185 -32.17 15.94 12.75
CA PRO A 185 -32.92 16.56 11.66
C PRO A 185 -33.68 17.82 12.10
N SER A 186 -34.33 17.79 13.26
CA SER A 186 -35.07 18.93 13.80
C SER A 186 -34.13 20.07 14.21
N LEU A 187 -33.00 19.74 14.83
CA LEU A 187 -31.95 20.71 15.16
C LEU A 187 -31.42 21.37 13.89
N PHE A 188 -31.10 20.59 12.85
CA PHE A 188 -30.63 21.12 11.57
C PHE A 188 -31.63 22.10 10.94
N VAL A 189 -32.92 21.76 10.91
CA VAL A 189 -33.97 22.67 10.40
C VAL A 189 -34.05 23.94 11.24
N SER A 190 -34.01 23.82 12.58
CA SER A 190 -34.07 24.98 13.47
C SER A 190 -32.83 25.88 13.33
N THR A 191 -31.65 25.29 13.09
CA THR A 191 -30.40 26.03 12.88
C THR A 191 -30.42 26.76 11.54
N LEU A 192 -30.91 26.15 10.45
CA LEU A 192 -31.07 26.84 9.16
C LEU A 192 -32.01 28.07 9.24
N GLN A 193 -32.94 28.05 10.19
CA GLN A 193 -33.90 29.12 10.40
C GLN A 193 -33.43 30.16 11.42
N SER A 194 -32.29 29.96 12.09
CA SER A 194 -31.81 30.90 13.09
C SER A 194 -31.25 32.17 12.45
N ASP A 195 -31.43 33.29 13.15
CA ASP A 195 -30.90 34.58 12.70
C ASP A 195 -29.36 34.57 12.66
N GLU A 196 -28.73 33.83 13.57
CA GLU A 196 -27.28 33.61 13.61
C GLU A 196 -26.76 32.91 12.34
N TYR A 197 -27.44 31.84 11.90
CA TYR A 197 -27.06 31.13 10.68
C TYR A 197 -27.26 32.01 9.44
N ARG A 198 -28.38 32.75 9.35
CA ARG A 198 -28.66 33.66 8.24
C ARG A 198 -27.69 34.84 8.17
N ALA A 199 -27.20 35.31 9.31
CA ALA A 199 -26.15 36.34 9.37
C ALA A 199 -24.82 35.79 8.84
N LEU A 200 -24.44 34.59 9.28
CA LEU A 200 -23.25 33.87 8.79
C LEU A 200 -23.31 33.59 7.28
N GLU A 201 -24.45 33.11 6.77
CA GLU A 201 -24.65 32.82 5.35
C GLU A 201 -24.50 34.08 4.48
N LYS A 202 -25.03 35.22 4.94
CA LYS A 202 -24.88 36.51 4.25
C LYS A 202 -23.44 37.03 4.21
N ASP A 203 -22.64 36.73 5.22
CA ASP A 203 -21.22 37.13 5.24
C ASP A 203 -20.33 36.18 4.44
N PHE A 204 -20.72 34.90 4.30
CA PHE A 204 -20.03 33.92 3.45
C PHE A 204 -20.30 34.08 1.94
N LEU A 205 -21.41 34.72 1.55
CA LEU A 205 -21.82 34.93 0.15
C LEU A 205 -21.48 36.33 -0.40
N LYS A 206 -20.72 37.14 0.34
CA LYS A 206 -20.08 38.37 -0.15
C LYS A 206 -18.71 38.04 -0.76
#